data_AF-A0A924QNC8-F1
#
_entry.id   AF-A0A924QNC8-F1
#
_cell.length_a   1.000
_cell.length_b   1.000
_cell.length_c   1.000
_cell.angle_alpha   90.00
_cell.angle_beta   90.00
_cell.angle_gamma   90.00
#
_symmetry.space_group_name_H-M   'P 1'
#
loop_
_entity.id
_entity.type
_entity.pdbx_description
1 polymer ?
#
loop_
_entity_poly.entity_id
_entity_poly.type
_entity_poly.pdbx_seq_one_letter_code
_entity_poly.pdbx_strand_id
1 'polypeptide(L)'
;MLKLDTSSTLKRLQNRYRLVVMNDDTYEEVVTFKLSRLSVYIAMSTVFVLLISFTVALIVFTPLKYYIPGYGNRQSKTELQVLKIRTDSLEQSMKFKDQYLDNLKKVLSGGTPERLDTTTLVLPKTDAITN
;
A
#
# COMPACT_ATOMS: atom_id res chain seq x y z
N MET A 1 43.94 -20.37 20.96
CA MET A 1 43.72 -19.39 19.87
C MET A 1 43.60 -20.17 18.56
N LEU A 2 42.36 -20.44 18.11
CA LEU A 2 42.10 -21.21 16.89
C LEU A 2 42.32 -20.31 15.67
N LYS A 3 43.41 -20.56 14.92
CA LYS A 3 43.58 -19.96 13.60
C LYS A 3 42.64 -20.68 12.64
N LEU A 4 41.55 -20.01 12.26
CA LEU A 4 40.64 -20.48 11.22
C LEU A 4 41.35 -20.28 9.87
N ASP A 5 41.84 -21.36 9.26
CA ASP A 5 42.45 -21.35 7.92
C ASP A 5 41.38 -21.14 6.82
N THR A 6 40.84 -19.93 6.73
CA THR A 6 39.84 -19.50 5.74
C THR A 6 40.36 -19.57 4.30
N SER A 7 41.68 -19.50 4.10
CA SER A 7 42.30 -19.54 2.77
C SER A 7 42.09 -20.88 2.06
N SER A 8 42.06 -21.99 2.82
CA SER A 8 41.91 -23.34 2.26
C SER A 8 40.49 -23.63 1.75
N THR A 9 39.47 -23.10 2.43
CA THR A 9 38.05 -23.28 2.08
C THR A 9 37.66 -22.43 0.87
N LEU A 10 38.18 -21.21 0.76
CA LEU A 10 38.02 -20.36 -0.43
C LEU A 10 38.65 -20.97 -1.68
N LYS A 11 39.83 -21.60 -1.54
CA LYS A 11 40.52 -22.27 -2.64
C LYS A 11 39.72 -23.48 -3.16
N ARG A 12 39.08 -24.25 -2.27
CA ARG A 12 38.15 -25.34 -2.65
C ARG A 12 36.90 -24.84 -3.38
N LEU A 13 36.43 -23.62 -3.09
CA LEU A 13 35.25 -23.03 -3.73
C LEU A 13 35.52 -22.52 -5.16
N GLN A 14 36.78 -22.19 -5.47
CA GLN A 14 37.24 -21.78 -6.81
C GLN A 14 37.58 -22.95 -7.74
N ASN A 15 37.55 -24.20 -7.28
CA ASN A 15 37.79 -25.36 -8.14
C ASN A 15 36.80 -25.37 -9.31
N ARG A 16 37.34 -25.48 -10.53
CA ARG A 16 36.57 -25.46 -11.77
C ARG A 16 36.15 -26.89 -12.09
N TYR A 17 34.85 -27.14 -12.06
CA TYR A 17 34.26 -28.41 -12.49
C TYR A 17 33.73 -28.26 -13.91
N ARG A 18 33.80 -29.33 -14.72
CA ARG A 18 33.24 -29.36 -16.07
C ARG A 18 31.96 -30.20 -16.01
N LEU A 19 30.82 -29.55 -16.26
CA LEU A 19 29.56 -30.22 -16.52
C LEU A 19 29.43 -30.39 -18.03
N VAL A 20 29.42 -31.63 -18.50
CA VAL A 20 29.25 -31.95 -19.93
C VAL A 20 27.88 -32.61 -20.08
N VAL A 21 27.08 -32.11 -21.01
CA VAL A 21 25.84 -32.74 -21.44
C VAL A 21 26.14 -33.41 -22.78
N MET A 22 26.15 -34.74 -22.78
CA MET A 22 26.42 -35.58 -23.94
C MET A 22 25.12 -36.23 -24.43
N ASN A 23 24.98 -36.40 -25.75
CA ASN A 23 23.89 -37.18 -26.32
C ASN A 23 24.16 -38.67 -26.11
N ASP A 24 23.19 -39.41 -25.57
CA ASP A 24 23.34 -40.82 -25.19
C ASP A 24 23.51 -41.76 -26.40
N ASP A 25 22.90 -41.40 -27.54
CA ASP A 25 22.90 -42.23 -28.75
C ASP A 25 24.16 -42.03 -29.62
N THR A 26 24.66 -40.80 -29.72
CA THR A 26 25.79 -40.45 -30.60
C THR A 26 27.08 -40.14 -29.86
N TYR A 27 27.06 -40.09 -28.52
CA TYR A 27 28.20 -39.69 -27.68
C TYR A 27 28.81 -38.34 -28.09
N GLU A 28 28.03 -37.45 -28.73
CA GLU A 28 28.49 -36.10 -29.05
C GLU A 28 28.28 -35.16 -27.86
N GLU A 29 29.31 -34.37 -27.52
CA GLU A 29 29.21 -33.33 -26.51
C GLU A 29 28.35 -32.17 -27.04
N VAL A 30 27.12 -32.04 -26.55
CA VAL A 30 26.17 -31.01 -27.02
C VAL A 30 26.45 -29.67 -26.35
N VAL A 31 26.70 -29.67 -25.03
CA VAL A 31 27.04 -28.45 -24.28
C VAL A 31 28.01 -28.74 -23.14
N THR A 32 29.10 -27.96 -23.05
CA THR A 32 30.11 -28.05 -21.99
C THR A 32 30.13 -26.77 -21.15
N PHE A 33 29.64 -26.85 -19.91
CA PHE A 33 29.67 -25.75 -18.94
C PHE A 33 30.84 -25.92 -17.96
N LYS A 34 31.71 -24.91 -17.86
CA LYS A 34 32.75 -24.84 -16.82
C LYS A 34 32.21 -24.08 -15.62
N LEU A 35 31.70 -24.80 -14.63
CA LEU A 35 31.09 -24.23 -13.42
C LEU A 35 32.01 -24.41 -12.23
N SER A 36 32.30 -23.32 -11.52
CA SER A 36 32.91 -23.38 -10.18
C SER A 36 31.79 -23.29 -9.14
N ARG A 37 32.00 -23.83 -7.94
CA ARG A 37 31.01 -23.70 -6.85
C ARG A 37 30.68 -22.22 -6.59
N LEU A 38 31.69 -21.35 -6.69
CA LEU A 38 31.54 -19.90 -6.56
C LEU A 38 30.70 -19.28 -7.69
N SER A 39 30.90 -19.70 -8.96
CA SER A 39 30.11 -19.14 -10.07
C SER A 39 28.63 -19.55 -10.00
N VAL A 40 28.35 -20.76 -9.51
CA VAL A 40 26.97 -21.23 -9.26
C VAL A 40 26.32 -20.40 -8.16
N TYR A 41 27.03 -20.12 -7.06
CA TYR A 41 26.52 -19.25 -5.99
C TYR A 41 26.24 -17.83 -6.49
N ILE A 42 27.13 -17.25 -7.30
CA ILE A 42 26.91 -15.91 -7.88
C ILE A 42 25.69 -15.93 -8.79
N ALA A 43 25.59 -16.89 -9.71
CA ALA A 43 24.44 -16.99 -10.62
C ALA A 43 23.12 -17.15 -9.86
N MET A 44 23.09 -18.02 -8.84
CA MET A 44 21.91 -18.22 -8.00
C MET A 44 21.56 -16.94 -7.22
N SER A 45 22.55 -16.24 -6.67
CA SER A 45 22.35 -14.96 -5.99
C SER A 45 21.80 -13.88 -6.93
N THR A 46 22.33 -13.78 -8.15
CA THR A 46 21.83 -12.84 -9.16
C THR A 46 20.37 -13.15 -9.52
N VAL A 47 20.02 -14.41 -9.75
CA VAL A 47 18.63 -14.81 -10.01
C VAL A 47 17.74 -14.48 -8.82
N PHE A 48 18.19 -14.72 -7.59
CA PHE A 48 17.43 -14.42 -6.38
C PHE A 48 17.16 -12.92 -6.24
N VAL A 49 18.17 -12.07 -6.43
CA VAL A 49 18.01 -10.62 -6.42
C VAL A 49 17.09 -10.14 -7.54
N LEU A 50 17.19 -10.71 -8.74
CA LEU A 50 16.29 -10.42 -9.85
C LEU A 50 14.84 -10.81 -9.54
N LEU A 51 14.59 -11.96 -8.91
CA LEU A 51 13.25 -12.37 -8.52
C LEU A 51 12.65 -11.44 -7.47
N ILE A 52 13.43 -11.04 -6.48
CA ILE A 52 12.98 -10.09 -5.46
C ILE A 52 12.67 -8.74 -6.10
N SER A 53 13.60 -8.20 -6.90
CA SER A 53 13.40 -6.90 -7.55
C SER A 53 12.21 -6.93 -8.50
N PHE A 54 12.02 -8.01 -9.24
CA PHE A 54 10.87 -8.22 -10.12
C PHE A 54 9.55 -8.30 -9.31
N THR A 55 9.56 -9.00 -8.18
CA THR A 55 8.38 -9.09 -7.30
C THR A 55 8.03 -7.72 -6.71
N VAL A 56 9.03 -6.96 -6.24
CA VAL A 56 8.82 -5.59 -5.74
C VAL A 56 8.32 -4.67 -6.86
N ALA A 57 8.91 -4.75 -8.05
CA ALA A 57 8.46 -3.99 -9.21
C ALA A 57 7.00 -4.31 -9.53
N LEU A 58 6.62 -5.60 -9.57
CA LEU A 58 5.23 -6.02 -9.73
C LEU A 58 4.32 -5.39 -8.67
N ILE A 59 4.68 -5.42 -7.39
CA ILE A 59 3.86 -4.82 -6.31
C ILE A 59 3.70 -3.31 -6.49
N VAL A 60 4.71 -2.61 -6.98
CA VAL A 60 4.68 -1.15 -7.18
C VAL A 60 3.88 -0.75 -8.41
N PHE A 61 4.07 -1.47 -9.53
CA PHE A 61 3.42 -1.21 -10.82
C PHE A 61 1.99 -1.74 -10.87
N THR A 62 1.67 -2.80 -10.13
CA THR A 62 0.29 -3.31 -10.04
C THR A 62 -0.47 -2.63 -8.90
N PRO A 63 -1.81 -2.53 -9.00
CA PRO A 63 -2.62 -1.91 -7.95
C PRO A 63 -2.76 -2.76 -6.67
N LEU A 64 -2.02 -3.87 -6.52
CA LEU A 64 -2.04 -4.72 -5.32
C LEU A 64 -1.75 -3.95 -4.03
N LYS A 65 -0.90 -2.91 -4.08
CA LYS A 65 -0.63 -2.05 -2.92
C LYS A 65 -1.84 -1.26 -2.40
N TYR A 66 -2.85 -1.01 -3.25
CA TYR A 66 -4.06 -0.28 -2.87
C TYR A 66 -5.08 -1.15 -2.13
N TYR A 67 -4.87 -2.48 -2.08
CA TYR A 67 -5.71 -3.39 -1.30
C TYR A 67 -5.41 -3.36 0.21
N ILE A 68 -4.27 -2.80 0.63
CA ILE A 68 -3.97 -2.61 2.05
C ILE A 68 -4.74 -1.39 2.55
N PRO A 69 -5.69 -1.54 3.49
CA PRO A 69 -6.43 -0.42 4.04
C PRO A 69 -5.45 0.57 4.67
N GLY A 70 -5.40 1.80 4.14
CA GLY A 70 -4.44 2.83 4.57
C GLY A 70 -3.55 3.38 3.45
N TYR A 71 -3.22 2.56 2.44
CA TYR A 71 -2.34 2.90 1.31
C TYR A 71 -3.09 3.37 0.04
N GLY A 72 -4.41 3.56 0.15
CA GLY A 72 -5.25 4.15 -0.89
C GLY A 72 -4.77 5.55 -1.34
N ASN A 73 -4.98 5.87 -2.61
CA ASN A 73 -4.59 7.14 -3.24
C ASN A 73 -4.98 8.35 -2.35
N ARG A 74 -3.99 9.18 -1.97
CA ARG A 74 -4.23 10.39 -1.16
C ARG A 74 -5.24 11.31 -1.83
N GLN A 75 -5.21 11.38 -3.16
CA GLN A 75 -6.15 12.19 -3.92
C GLN A 75 -7.60 11.75 -3.71
N SER A 76 -7.87 10.44 -3.77
CA SER A 76 -9.21 9.89 -3.52
C SER A 76 -9.67 10.14 -2.08
N LYS A 77 -8.77 10.10 -1.09
CA LYS A 77 -9.13 10.45 0.31
C LYS A 77 -9.50 11.92 0.45
N THR A 78 -8.73 12.83 -0.16
CA THR A 78 -9.02 14.27 -0.14
C THR A 78 -10.32 14.59 -0.86
N GLU A 79 -10.56 13.99 -2.03
CA GLU A 79 -11.81 14.14 -2.77
C GLU A 79 -13.02 13.64 -1.96
N LEU A 80 -12.91 12.47 -1.31
CA LEU A 80 -13.94 11.96 -0.41
C LEU A 80 -14.18 12.87 0.79
N GLN A 81 -13.11 13.46 1.36
CA GLN A 81 -13.23 14.39 2.48
C GLN A 81 -13.93 15.70 2.06
N VAL A 82 -13.56 16.27 0.92
CA VAL A 82 -14.20 17.47 0.38
C VAL A 82 -15.66 17.20 0.05
N LEU A 83 -15.95 16.05 -0.58
CA LEU A 83 -17.31 15.63 -0.88
C LEU A 83 -18.14 15.49 0.40
N LYS A 84 -17.59 14.83 1.43
CA LYS A 84 -18.22 14.71 2.74
C LYS A 84 -18.57 16.08 3.33
N ILE A 85 -17.61 17.02 3.38
CA ILE A 85 -17.85 18.37 3.91
C ILE A 85 -18.98 19.09 3.15
N ARG A 86 -19.00 18.97 1.81
CA ARG A 86 -20.04 19.58 0.98
C ARG A 86 -21.40 18.95 1.24
N THR A 87 -21.46 17.62 1.36
CA THR A 87 -22.69 16.88 1.67
C THR A 87 -23.22 17.25 3.06
N ASP A 88 -22.37 17.28 4.09
CA ASP A 88 -22.74 17.65 5.46
C ASP A 88 -23.31 19.09 5.49
N SER A 89 -22.67 20.02 4.75
CA SER A 89 -23.13 21.41 4.65
C SER A 89 -24.49 21.53 3.96
N LEU A 90 -24.72 20.72 2.92
CA LEU A 90 -25.99 20.67 2.20
C LEU A 90 -27.09 20.05 3.06
N GLU A 91 -26.79 18.97 3.79
CA GLU A 91 -27.71 18.33 4.73
C GLU A 91 -28.17 19.31 5.82
N GLN A 92 -27.23 20.08 6.40
CA GLN A 92 -27.56 21.09 7.39
C GLN A 92 -28.48 22.19 6.81
N SER A 93 -28.19 22.65 5.60
CA SER A 93 -29.01 23.66 4.92
C SER A 93 -30.42 23.13 4.60
N MET A 94 -30.53 21.86 4.21
CA MET A 94 -31.83 21.20 3.99
C MET A 94 -32.61 21.09 5.30
N LYS A 95 -31.96 20.70 6.40
CA LYS A 95 -32.60 20.60 7.71
C LYS A 95 -33.20 21.93 8.18
N PHE A 96 -32.49 23.03 7.99
CA PHE A 96 -33.01 24.36 8.33
C PHE A 96 -34.20 24.76 7.44
N LYS A 97 -34.17 24.41 6.14
CA LYS A 97 -35.30 24.65 5.24
C LYS A 97 -36.52 23.83 5.62
N ASP A 98 -36.34 22.55 5.96
CA ASP A 98 -37.42 21.67 6.38
C ASP A 98 -38.09 22.18 7.66
N GLN A 99 -37.28 22.61 8.65
CA GLN A 99 -37.78 23.24 9.87
C GLN A 99 -38.54 24.54 9.58
N TYR A 100 -38.03 25.38 8.69
CA TYR A 100 -38.71 26.61 8.28
C TYR A 100 -40.07 26.32 7.63
N LEU A 101 -40.11 25.38 6.67
CA LEU A 101 -41.34 25.00 5.97
C LEU A 101 -42.36 24.35 6.91
N ASP A 102 -41.91 23.50 7.85
CA ASP A 102 -42.78 22.89 8.86
C ASP A 102 -43.39 23.94 9.78
N ASN A 103 -42.60 24.90 10.26
CA ASN A 103 -43.09 26.03 11.05
C ASN A 103 -44.08 26.90 10.26
N LEU A 104 -43.80 27.15 8.98
CA LEU A 104 -44.67 27.94 8.12
C LEU A 104 -46.01 27.24 7.89
N LYS A 105 -45.99 25.92 7.67
CA LYS A 105 -47.19 25.08 7.58
C LYS A 105 -48.00 25.11 8.88
N LYS A 106 -47.36 25.02 10.04
CA LYS A 106 -48.01 25.08 11.36
C LYS A 106 -48.73 26.41 11.60
N VAL A 107 -48.08 27.54 11.28
CA VAL A 107 -48.68 28.89 11.38
C VAL A 107 -49.89 29.02 10.48
N LEU A 108 -49.79 28.60 9.21
CA LEU A 108 -50.90 28.66 8.25
C LEU A 108 -52.07 27.75 8.63
N SER A 109 -51.82 26.66 9.35
CA SER A 109 -52.85 25.72 9.82
C SER A 109 -53.52 26.18 11.13
N GLY A 110 -53.21 27.38 11.64
CA GLY A 110 -53.79 27.93 12.87
C GLY A 110 -53.12 27.44 14.16
N GLY A 111 -52.01 26.70 14.08
CA GLY A 111 -51.22 26.29 15.24
C GLY A 111 -50.18 27.35 15.62
N THR A 112 -50.00 27.59 16.92
CA THR A 112 -48.87 28.42 17.40
C THR A 112 -47.56 27.67 17.12
N PRO A 113 -46.61 28.22 16.37
CA PRO A 113 -45.30 27.60 16.21
C PRO A 113 -44.63 27.51 17.58
N GLU A 114 -44.05 26.35 17.91
CA GLU A 114 -43.23 26.23 19.12
C GLU A 114 -42.11 27.28 19.05
N ARG A 115 -42.15 28.25 19.98
CA ARG A 115 -41.06 29.21 20.17
C ARG A 115 -39.85 28.44 20.68
N LEU A 116 -38.95 28.07 19.77
CA LEU A 116 -37.56 27.77 20.10
C LEU A 116 -36.80 29.09 20.32
N ASP A 117 -37.28 29.91 21.25
CA ASP A 117 -36.55 31.09 21.69
C ASP A 117 -35.38 30.61 22.55
N THR A 118 -34.18 31.01 22.15
CA THR A 118 -32.87 30.54 22.65
C THR A 118 -32.41 29.25 21.96
N THR A 119 -31.98 29.37 20.70
CA THR A 119 -30.81 28.59 20.27
C THR A 119 -29.66 28.96 21.21
N THR A 120 -29.51 28.22 22.30
CA THR A 120 -28.30 28.22 23.10
C THR A 120 -27.15 28.03 22.14
N LEU A 121 -26.31 29.05 21.99
CA LEU A 121 -25.08 28.95 21.22
C LEU A 121 -24.22 27.88 21.89
N VAL A 122 -24.28 26.65 21.37
CA VAL A 122 -23.32 25.61 21.73
C VAL A 122 -22.01 26.04 21.07
N LEU A 123 -21.28 26.88 21.79
CA LEU A 123 -19.92 27.24 21.41
C LEU A 123 -19.13 25.93 21.35
N PRO A 124 -18.43 25.65 20.23
CA PRO A 124 -17.53 24.51 20.18
C PRO A 124 -16.56 24.67 21.36
N LYS A 125 -16.43 23.63 22.19
CA LYS A 125 -15.38 23.62 23.20
C LYS A 125 -14.08 23.77 22.44
N THR A 126 -13.40 24.89 22.70
CA THR A 126 -12.01 25.08 22.32
C THR A 126 -11.25 23.94 22.95
N ASP A 127 -11.02 22.88 22.18
CA ASP A 127 -10.00 21.91 22.48
C ASP A 127 -8.71 22.70 22.44
N ALA A 128 -8.29 23.14 23.63
CA ALA A 128 -7.01 23.76 23.85
C ALA A 128 -5.99 22.83 23.19
N ILE A 129 -5.37 23.35 22.14
CA ILE A 129 -4.26 22.70 21.46
C ILE A 129 -3.12 22.71 22.48
N THR A 130 -3.08 21.67 23.32
CA THR A 130 -1.89 21.34 24.11
C THR A 130 -0.83 20.88 23.12
N ASN A 131 0.13 21.79 22.93
CA ASN A 131 1.51 21.65 22.47
C ASN A 131 1.97 20.23 22.10
#